data_AF-A0A950KMN3-F1
#
_entry.id   AF-A0A950KMN3-F1
#
_cell.length_a   1.000
_cell.length_b   1.000
_cell.length_c   1.000
_cell.angle_alpha   90.00
_cell.angle_beta   90.00
_cell.angle_gamma   90.00
#
_symmetry.space_group_name_H-M   'P 1'
#
loop_
_entity.id
_entity.type
_entity.pdbx_description
1 polymer ?
#
loop_
_entity_poly.entity_id
_entity_poly.type
_entity_poly.pdbx_seq_one_letter_code
_entity_poly.pdbx_strand_id
1 'polypeptide(L)'
;LKPEDRSALVEEIAIVAQMLQSQTNCIKVNIAALGNQVPQLHVHVIARFMGDAAWPQPVWCARASAQAYGREKAEEMRAKLQEGLRALFSHITCL
;
A
#
# COMPACT_ATOMS: atom_id res chain seq x y z
N LEU A 1 -17.63 -1.07 10.56
CA LEU A 1 -17.24 -2.43 10.11
C LEU A 1 -17.75 -3.44 11.10
N LYS A 2 -18.45 -4.48 10.63
CA LYS A 2 -18.83 -5.62 11.47
C LYS A 2 -17.56 -6.34 11.94
N PRO A 3 -17.62 -7.16 13.02
CA PRO A 3 -16.46 -7.90 13.48
C PRO A 3 -15.77 -8.73 12.39
N GLU A 4 -16.53 -9.42 11.54
CA GLU A 4 -16.01 -10.14 10.37
C GLU A 4 -15.25 -9.25 9.38
N ASP A 5 -15.82 -8.10 8.99
CA ASP A 5 -15.18 -7.16 8.07
C ASP A 5 -13.87 -6.59 8.63
N ARG A 6 -13.81 -6.36 9.94
CA ARG A 6 -12.57 -5.86 10.58
C ARG A 6 -11.47 -6.92 10.54
N SER A 7 -11.83 -8.19 10.81
CA SER A 7 -10.88 -9.29 10.74
C SER A 7 -10.38 -9.47 9.30
N ALA A 8 -11.30 -9.49 8.33
CA ALA A 8 -10.95 -9.59 6.91
C ALA A 8 -10.01 -8.45 6.49
N LEU A 9 -10.33 -7.21 6.84
CA LEU A 9 -9.49 -6.05 6.52
C LEU A 9 -8.07 -6.17 7.10
N VAL A 10 -7.92 -6.65 8.34
CA VAL A 10 -6.58 -6.84 8.95
C VAL A 10 -5.76 -7.88 8.20
N GLU A 11 -6.39 -9.01 7.84
CA GLU A 11 -5.72 -10.07 7.06
C GLU A 11 -5.33 -9.57 5.66
N GLU A 12 -6.24 -8.86 4.99
CA GLU A 12 -5.96 -8.27 3.67
C GLU A 12 -4.81 -7.27 3.71
N ILE A 13 -4.75 -6.41 4.74
CA ILE A 13 -3.64 -5.48 4.94
C ILE A 13 -2.32 -6.24 5.10
N ALA A 14 -2.32 -7.33 5.88
CA ALA A 14 -1.12 -8.13 6.11
C ALA A 14 -0.63 -8.79 4.81
N ILE A 15 -1.55 -9.38 4.03
CA ILE A 15 -1.27 -9.99 2.73
C ILE A 15 -0.70 -8.96 1.75
N VAL A 16 -1.36 -7.80 1.61
CA VAL A 16 -0.91 -6.73 0.72
C VAL A 16 0.45 -6.17 1.15
N ALA A 17 0.70 -6.02 2.45
CA ALA A 17 1.99 -5.55 2.96
C ALA A 17 3.14 -6.51 2.63
N GLN A 18 2.93 -7.83 2.80
CA GLN A 18 3.93 -8.84 2.46
C GLN A 18 4.22 -8.88 0.96
N MET A 19 3.17 -8.83 0.13
CA MET A 19 3.31 -8.75 -1.32
C MET A 19 4.04 -7.49 -1.76
N LEU A 20 3.67 -6.33 -1.21
CA LEU A 20 4.33 -5.08 -1.53
C LEU A 20 5.82 -5.12 -1.16
N GLN A 21 6.16 -5.70 -0.01
CA GLN A 21 7.54 -5.87 0.41
C GLN A 21 8.32 -6.77 -0.56
N SER A 22 7.77 -7.92 -0.97
CA SER A 22 8.44 -8.84 -1.90
C SER A 22 8.61 -8.25 -3.30
N GLN A 23 7.62 -7.51 -3.80
CA GLN A 23 7.68 -6.89 -5.12
C GLN A 23 8.64 -5.68 -5.17
N THR A 24 8.83 -4.98 -4.06
CA THR A 24 9.63 -3.75 -4.03
C THR A 24 10.99 -3.89 -3.37
N ASN A 25 11.23 -4.99 -2.65
CA ASN A 25 12.40 -5.19 -1.78
C ASN A 25 12.61 -4.04 -0.78
N CYS A 26 11.51 -3.40 -0.36
CA CYS A 26 11.58 -2.29 0.58
C CYS A 26 12.05 -2.77 1.96
N ILE A 27 12.74 -1.90 2.69
CA ILE A 27 13.29 -2.23 4.01
C ILE A 27 12.23 -2.20 5.12
N LYS A 28 11.11 -1.50 4.88
CA LYS A 28 10.03 -1.34 5.85
C LYS A 28 8.72 -1.06 5.11
N VAL A 29 7.62 -1.63 5.61
CA VAL A 29 6.26 -1.23 5.23
C VAL A 29 5.64 -0.40 6.34
N ASN A 30 5.10 0.77 6.00
CA ASN A 30 4.29 1.59 6.90
C ASN A 30 2.82 1.40 6.57
N ILE A 31 1.99 1.21 7.60
CA ILE A 31 0.54 1.02 7.50
C ILE A 31 -0.15 2.11 8.32
N ALA A 32 -1.14 2.79 7.76
CA ALA A 32 -1.92 3.79 8.48
C ALA A 32 -3.36 3.94 7.96
N ALA A 33 -4.31 4.12 8.87
CA ALA A 33 -5.66 4.60 8.58
C ALA A 33 -5.82 5.96 9.25
N LEU A 34 -5.83 7.05 8.47
CA LEU A 34 -5.92 8.42 8.98
C LEU A 34 -7.35 8.97 8.84
N GLY A 35 -7.68 9.54 7.68
CA GLY A 35 -9.02 10.04 7.40
C GLY A 35 -9.33 11.47 7.86
N ASN A 36 -8.31 12.28 8.18
CA ASN A 36 -8.51 13.66 8.67
C ASN A 36 -9.20 14.59 7.65
N GLN A 37 -8.99 14.36 6.35
CA GLN A 37 -9.55 15.19 5.27
C GLN A 37 -10.56 14.43 4.40
N VAL A 38 -10.29 13.13 4.14
CA VAL A 38 -11.20 12.24 3.41
C VAL A 38 -11.83 11.28 4.41
N PRO A 39 -13.13 11.41 4.74
CA PRO A 39 -13.75 10.66 5.84
C PRO A 39 -14.04 9.19 5.50
N GLN A 40 -14.02 8.82 4.22
CA GLN A 40 -14.16 7.43 3.80
C GLN A 40 -12.97 6.62 4.33
N LEU A 41 -13.23 5.48 4.97
CA LEU A 41 -12.18 4.57 5.45
C LEU A 41 -11.29 4.14 4.29
N HIS A 42 -10.00 4.39 4.42
CA HIS A 42 -8.95 3.91 3.53
C HIS A 42 -7.69 3.63 4.35
N VAL A 43 -6.91 2.67 3.89
CA VAL A 43 -5.66 2.26 4.54
C VAL A 43 -4.51 2.47 3.59
N HIS A 44 -3.50 3.20 4.04
CA HIS A 44 -2.25 3.34 3.32
C HIS A 44 -1.34 2.16 3.64
N VAL A 45 -0.80 1.51 2.61
CA VAL A 45 0.26 0.49 2.72
C VAL A 45 1.44 0.96 1.88
N ILE A 46 2.54 1.34 2.55
CA ILE A 46 3.60 2.15 1.93
C ILE A 46 4.95 1.45 2.09
N ALA A 47 5.56 1.08 0.96
CA ALA A 47 6.95 0.64 0.89
C ALA A 47 7.91 1.81 1.19
N ARG A 48 8.82 1.62 2.13
CA ARG A 48 9.82 2.61 2.57
C ARG A 48 11.23 2.13 2.28
N PHE A 49 12.10 3.08 1.93
CA PHE A 49 13.49 2.82 1.57
C PHE A 49 14.42 3.72 2.38
N MET A 50 15.63 3.24 2.68
CA MET A 50 16.67 4.11 3.22
C MET A 50 16.96 5.22 2.21
N GLY A 51 16.87 6.47 2.67
CA GLY A 51 17.10 7.64 1.82
C GLY A 51 15.91 8.02 0.93
N ASP A 52 14.73 7.44 1.11
CA ASP A 52 13.52 8.03 0.50
C ASP A 52 13.31 9.47 0.99
N ALA A 53 12.59 10.27 0.22
CA ALA A 53 12.47 11.72 0.46
C ALA A 53 11.92 12.10 1.84
N ALA A 54 11.25 11.16 2.52
CA ALA A 54 10.69 11.35 3.84
C ALA A 54 11.51 10.66 4.95
N TRP A 55 12.47 9.79 4.64
CA TRP A 55 13.16 8.98 5.63
C TRP A 55 13.96 9.84 6.63
N PRO A 56 13.89 9.57 7.95
CA PRO A 56 13.13 8.52 8.66
C PRO A 56 11.71 8.93 9.10
N GLN A 57 11.25 10.13 8.72
CA GLN A 57 9.95 10.67 9.09
C GLN A 57 8.78 9.94 8.40
N PRO A 58 7.54 10.11 8.92
CA PRO A 58 6.33 9.73 8.18
C PRO A 58 6.22 10.47 6.85
N VAL A 59 5.71 9.80 5.82
CA VAL A 59 5.65 10.36 4.46
C VAL A 59 4.80 11.63 4.36
N TRP A 60 3.79 11.78 5.23
CA TRP A 60 2.91 12.96 5.27
C TRP A 60 3.52 14.17 5.97
N CYS A 61 4.64 14.01 6.68
CA CYS A 61 5.33 15.08 7.38
C CYS A 61 6.56 15.60 6.61
N ALA A 62 6.89 14.97 5.47
CA ALA A 62 8.03 15.37 4.67
C ALA A 62 7.79 16.73 4.02
N ARG A 63 8.84 17.56 3.96
CA ARG A 63 8.82 18.84 3.23
C ARG A 63 8.94 18.66 1.71
N ALA A 64 9.16 17.43 1.25
CA ALA A 64 9.23 17.12 -0.17
C ALA A 64 7.83 17.16 -0.80
N SER A 65 7.71 17.81 -1.95
CA SER A 65 6.48 17.76 -2.76
C SER A 65 6.30 16.38 -3.38
N ALA A 66 5.06 15.92 -3.46
CA ALA A 66 4.73 14.71 -4.21
C ALA A 66 5.18 14.85 -5.68
N GLN A 67 5.91 13.87 -6.16
CA GLN A 67 6.31 13.80 -7.57
C GLN A 67 5.42 12.78 -8.27
N ALA A 68 4.76 13.20 -9.35
CA ALA A 68 3.96 12.29 -10.16
C ALA A 68 4.86 11.24 -10.82
N TYR A 69 4.38 10.00 -10.88
CA TYR A 69 5.06 8.97 -11.65
C TYR A 69 5.02 9.30 -13.14
N GLY A 70 6.13 9.08 -13.83
CA GLY A 70 6.12 8.99 -15.29
C GLY A 70 5.20 7.85 -15.73
N ARG A 71 4.50 8.02 -16.86
CA ARG A 71 3.49 7.08 -17.34
C ARG A 71 4.00 5.64 -17.41
N GLU A 72 5.17 5.43 -18.00
CA GLU A 72 5.78 4.11 -18.14
C GLU A 72 6.02 3.44 -16.78
N LYS A 73 6.65 4.16 -15.84
CA LYS A 73 6.92 3.65 -14.49
C LYS A 73 5.64 3.38 -13.70
N ALA A 74 4.60 4.19 -13.91
CA ALA A 74 3.29 3.96 -13.30
C ALA A 74 2.64 2.67 -13.83
N GLU A 75 2.73 2.44 -15.14
CA GLU A 75 2.21 1.24 -15.80
C GLU A 75 2.97 -0.03 -15.39
N GLU A 76 4.30 0.03 -15.34
CA GLU A 76 5.15 -1.08 -14.85
C GLU A 76 4.78 -1.46 -13.41
N MET A 77 4.71 -0.48 -12.51
CA MET A 77 4.35 -0.71 -11.12
C MET A 77 2.92 -1.25 -11.00
N ARG A 78 1.97 -0.71 -11.78
CA ARG A 78 0.59 -1.18 -11.78
C ARG A 78 0.50 -2.64 -12.21
N ALA A 79 1.17 -3.02 -13.31
CA ALA A 79 1.17 -4.39 -13.80
C ALA A 79 1.72 -5.37 -12.75
N LYS A 80 2.86 -5.02 -12.13
CA LYS A 80 3.49 -5.82 -11.07
C LYS A 80 2.59 -6.03 -9.86
N LEU A 81 1.93 -4.96 -9.39
CA LEU A 81 1.01 -5.04 -8.26
C LEU A 81 -0.28 -5.80 -8.62
N GLN A 82 -0.82 -5.61 -9.83
CA GLN A 82 -2.00 -6.33 -10.31
C GLN A 82 -1.75 -7.84 -10.39
N GLU A 83 -0.58 -8.25 -10.89
CA GLU A 83 -0.19 -9.65 -10.92
C GLU A 83 -0.10 -10.24 -9.51
N GLY A 84 0.60 -9.56 -8.60
CA GLY A 84 0.72 -9.99 -7.20
C GLY A 84 -0.63 -10.11 -6.50
N LEU A 85 -1.51 -9.13 -6.66
CA LEU A 85 -2.86 -9.16 -6.09
C LEU A 85 -3.72 -10.26 -6.70
N ARG A 86 -3.70 -10.47 -8.02
CA ARG A 86 -4.47 -11.55 -8.67
C ARG A 86 -4.08 -12.92 -8.16
N ALA A 87 -2.78 -13.17 -7.96
CA ALA A 87 -2.33 -14.44 -7.41
C ALA A 87 -2.90 -14.71 -6.00
N LEU A 88 -2.89 -13.68 -5.15
CA LEU A 88 -3.31 -13.77 -3.74
C LEU A 88 -4.82 -13.81 -3.55
N PHE A 89 -5.56 -13.11 -4.41
CA PHE A 89 -7.02 -12.97 -4.34
C PHE A 89 -7.75 -13.83 -5.38
N SER A 90 -7.06 -14.78 -6.02
CA SER A 90 -7.62 -15.67 -7.06
C SER A 90 -8.82 -16.50 -6.59
N HIS A 91 -9.00 -16.69 -5.27
CA HIS A 91 -10.16 -17.36 -4.69
C HIS A 91 -11.31 -16.42 -4.29
N ILE A 92 -11.13 -15.10 -4.42
CA ILE A 92 -12.08 -14.07 -3.97
C ILE A 92 -12.97 -13.54 -5.12
N THR A 93 -12.82 -14.05 -6.35
CA THR A 93 -13.69 -13.74 -7.52
C THR A 93 -15.11 -14.34 -7.46
N CYS A 94 -15.70 -14.47 -6.26
CA CYS A 94 -17.12 -14.80 -6.11
C CYS A 94 -17.89 -13.59 -5.56
N LEU A 95 -17.82 -12.47 -6.27
CA LEU A 95 -18.77 -11.36 -6.22
C LEU A 95 -18.92 -10.75 -7.61
#